data_AF-U7DWQ8-F1
#
_entry.id   AF-U7DWQ8-F1
#
_cell.length_a   1.000
_cell.length_b   1.000
_cell.length_c   1.000
_cell.angle_alpha   90.00
_cell.angle_beta   90.00
_cell.angle_gamma   90.00
#
_symmetry.space_group_name_H-M   'P 1'
#
loop_
_entity.id
_entity.type
_entity.pdbx_description
1 polymer ?
#
loop_
_entity_poly.entity_id
_entity_poly.type
_entity_poly.pdbx_seq_one_letter_code
_entity_poly.pdbx_strand_id
1 'polypeptide(L)' 'MKFLASETVVYVLQWFKKENVPIIVAAVVVVLLFRSFYRCLFKSAKTMRAPGRNYRIPRSSFEANPSAYFRNLRER' A
#
# COMPACT_ATOMS: atom_id res chain seq x y z
N MET A 1 -48.48 -9.99 0.44
CA MET A 1 -47.34 -9.91 1.36
C MET A 1 -46.15 -9.18 0.73
N LYS A 2 -46.29 -7.88 0.36
CA LYS A 2 -45.21 -7.06 -0.21
C LYS A 2 -44.99 -5.73 0.52
N PHE A 3 -45.98 -5.30 1.32
CA PHE A 3 -45.96 -4.02 2.02
C PHE A 3 -45.06 -4.00 3.26
N LEU A 4 -44.95 -5.11 4.00
CA LEU A 4 -44.08 -5.17 5.20
C LEU A 4 -42.58 -5.08 4.85
N ALA A 5 -42.15 -5.69 3.74
CA ALA A 5 -40.77 -5.58 3.26
C ALA A 5 -40.42 -4.13 2.90
N SER A 6 -41.34 -3.40 2.27
CA SER A 6 -41.12 -1.99 1.89
C SER A 6 -40.84 -1.08 3.09
N GLU A 7 -41.65 -1.17 4.15
CA GLU A 7 -41.48 -0.30 5.33
C GLU A 7 -40.21 -0.61 6.10
N THR A 8 -39.89 -1.91 6.24
CA THR A 8 -38.61 -2.32 6.87
C THR A 8 -37.40 -1.84 6.07
N VAL A 9 -37.44 -1.90 4.74
CA VAL A 9 -36.35 -1.42 3.87
C VAL A 9 -36.18 0.10 4.00
N VAL A 10 -37.27 0.86 4.04
CA VAL A 10 -37.22 2.32 4.23
C VAL A 10 -36.63 2.67 5.60
N TYR A 11 -37.06 1.97 6.65
CA TYR A 11 -36.56 2.20 8.01
C TYR A 11 -35.06 1.88 8.14
N VAL A 12 -34.62 0.77 7.55
CA VAL A 12 -33.22 0.38 7.50
C VAL A 12 -32.40 1.39 6.72
N LEU A 13 -32.85 1.84 5.55
CA LEU A 13 -32.15 2.86 4.77
C LEU A 13 -32.04 4.21 5.51
N GLN A 14 -33.10 4.60 6.20
CA GLN A 14 -33.13 5.83 6.99
C GLN A 14 -32.19 5.74 8.20
N TRP A 15 -32.15 4.58 8.86
CA TRP A 15 -31.20 4.28 9.93
C TRP A 15 -29.75 4.30 9.43
N PHE A 16 -29.47 3.64 8.29
CA PHE A 16 -28.15 3.64 7.64
C PHE A 16 -27.66 5.05 7.29
N LYS A 17 -28.58 5.94 6.87
CA LYS A 17 -28.27 7.34 6.56
C LYS A 17 -28.03 8.19 7.81
N LYS A 18 -28.68 7.88 8.94
CA LYS A 18 -28.58 8.62 10.20
C LYS A 18 -27.27 8.36 10.94
N GLU A 19 -26.82 7.11 10.96
CA GLU A 19 -25.66 6.68 11.75
C GLU A 19 -24.30 6.92 11.06
N ASN A 20 -24.26 7.55 9.88
CA ASN A 20 -23.04 7.71 9.06
C ASN A 20 -22.33 6.39 8.72
N VAL A 21 -23.01 5.24 8.82
CA VAL A 21 -22.49 3.90 8.48
C VAL A 21 -21.79 3.87 7.11
N PRO A 22 -22.36 4.42 6.01
CA PRO A 22 -21.68 4.38 4.72
C PRO A 22 -20.36 5.18 4.72
N ILE A 23 -20.28 6.26 5.49
CA ILE A 23 -19.06 7.07 5.62
C ILE A 23 -18.00 6.28 6.39
N ILE A 24 -18.38 5.61 7.48
CA ILE A 24 -17.47 4.77 8.28
C ILE A 24 -16.94 3.60 7.43
N VAL A 25 -17.83 2.92 6.69
CA VAL A 25 -17.45 1.81 5.80
C VAL A 25 -16.49 2.31 4.71
N ALA A 26 -16.80 3.43 4.06
CA ALA A 26 -15.92 4.02 3.05
C ALA A 26 -14.55 4.40 3.65
N ALA A 27 -14.52 5.03 4.82
CA ALA A 27 -13.28 5.40 5.50
C ALA A 27 -12.43 4.16 5.85
N VAL A 28 -13.05 3.09 6.35
CA VAL A 28 -12.35 1.82 6.64
C VAL A 28 -11.75 1.22 5.37
N VAL A 29 -12.51 1.16 4.27
CA VAL A 29 -12.02 0.66 2.98
C VAL A 29 -10.83 1.49 2.48
N VAL A 30 -10.93 2.83 2.54
CA VAL A 30 -9.86 3.74 2.16
C VAL A 30 -8.60 3.52 3.02
N VAL A 31 -8.73 3.41 4.33
CA VAL A 31 -7.61 3.13 5.25
C VAL A 31 -6.96 1.77 4.94
N LEU A 32 -7.74 0.73 4.64
CA LEU A 32 -7.22 -0.58 4.27
C LEU A 32 -6.44 -0.54 2.95
N LEU A 33 -6.97 0.17 1.95
CA LEU A 33 -6.29 0.38 0.67
C LEU A 33 -4.98 1.13 0.86
N PHE A 34 -4.99 2.26 1.58
CA PHE A 34 -3.76 3.01 1.88
C PHE A 34 -2.73 2.15 2.62
N ARG A 35 -3.14 1.41 3.67
CA ARG A 35 -2.23 0.49 4.39
C ARG A 35 -1.65 -0.60 3.50
N SER A 36 -2.41 -1.11 2.53
CA SER A 36 -1.93 -2.10 1.56
C SER A 36 -0.92 -1.49 0.58
N PHE A 37 -1.26 -0.34 -0.02
CA PHE A 37 -0.38 0.38 -0.94
C PHE A 37 0.96 0.77 -0.29
N TYR A 38 0.95 1.31 0.93
CA TYR A 38 2.19 1.68 1.62
C TYR A 38 3.05 0.48 2.06
N ARG A 39 2.44 -0.67 2.39
CA ARG A 39 3.21 -1.89 2.72
C ARG A 39 3.98 -2.45 1.51
N CYS A 40 3.45 -2.28 0.31
CA CYS A 40 4.16 -2.69 -0.91
C CYS A 40 5.29 -1.71 -1.28
N LEU A 41 5.07 -0.41 -1.11
CA LEU A 41 6.05 0.62 -1.46
C LEU A 41 7.27 0.63 -0.53
N PHE A 42 7.06 0.34 0.77
CA PHE A 42 8.10 0.24 1.78
C PHE A 42 8.53 -1.20 2.08
N LYS A 43 8.41 -2.14 1.12
CA LYS A 43 9.14 -3.39 1.23
C LYS A 43 10.62 -3.04 1.30
N SER A 44 11.19 -3.15 2.51
CA SER A 44 12.60 -2.93 2.81
C SER A 44 13.44 -3.51 1.68
N ALA A 45 13.98 -2.62 0.84
CA ALA A 45 14.69 -3.04 -0.35
C ALA A 45 15.86 -3.90 0.12
N LYS A 46 15.92 -5.15 -0.35
CA LYS A 46 16.97 -6.08 0.06
C LYS A 46 18.31 -5.40 -0.16
N THR A 47 19.06 -5.16 0.91
CA THR A 47 20.39 -4.58 0.82
C THR A 47 21.43 -5.69 0.73
N MET A 48 22.58 -5.40 0.13
CA MET A 48 23.71 -6.31 0.05
C MET A 48 25.02 -5.58 0.32
N ARG A 49 26.08 -6.32 0.69
CA ARG A 49 27.43 -5.74 0.78
C ARG A 49 27.88 -5.30 -0.61
N ALA A 50 28.40 -4.09 -0.70
CA ALA A 50 28.86 -3.52 -1.95
C ALA A 50 30.19 -4.19 -2.37
N PRO A 51 30.28 -4.80 -3.57
CA PRO A 51 31.52 -5.44 -4.01
C PRO A 51 32.68 -4.43 -4.07
N GLY A 52 33.79 -4.70 -3.39
CA GLY A 52 34.94 -3.78 -3.34
C GLY A 52 34.74 -2.53 -2.48
N ARG A 53 33.69 -2.45 -1.65
CA ARG A 53 33.48 -1.34 -0.70
C ARG A 53 32.97 -1.85 0.67
N ASN A 54 33.31 -1.14 1.74
CA ASN A 54 32.97 -1.54 3.12
C ASN A 54 31.60 -1.02 3.61
N TYR A 55 30.63 -0.82 2.70
CA TYR A 55 29.27 -0.41 3.06
C TYR A 55 28.22 -1.23 2.30
N ARG A 56 26.93 -1.02 2.61
CA ARG A 56 25.81 -1.73 1.99
C ARG A 56 25.10 -0.87 0.94
N ILE A 57 24.68 -1.50 -0.15
CA ILE A 57 23.89 -0.87 -1.22
C ILE A 57 22.54 -1.58 -1.40
N PRO A 58 21.52 -0.91 -1.95
CA PRO A 58 20.31 -1.57 -2.41
C PRO A 58 20.66 -2.58 -3.50
N ARG A 59 20.24 -3.83 -3.33
CA ARG A 59 20.50 -4.91 -4.30
C ARG A 59 19.85 -4.63 -5.65
N SER A 60 18.64 -4.05 -5.65
CA SER A 60 17.91 -3.68 -6.87
C SER A 60 18.68 -2.68 -7.73
N SER A 61 19.31 -1.67 -7.13
CA SER A 61 20.11 -0.68 -7.86
C SER A 61 21.33 -1.30 -8.54
N PHE A 62 21.97 -2.27 -7.88
CA PHE A 62 23.10 -3.01 -8.46
C PHE A 62 22.66 -3.97 -9.57
N GLU A 63 21.56 -4.71 -9.38
CA GLU A 63 21.02 -5.62 -10.40
C GLU A 63 20.51 -4.85 -11.63
N ALA A 64 19.96 -3.65 -11.45
CA ALA A 64 19.50 -2.81 -12.55
C ALA A 64 20.64 -2.30 -13.44
N ASN A 65 21.80 -1.98 -12.86
CA ASN A 65 22.96 -1.51 -13.63
C ASN A 65 24.30 -1.82 -12.93
N PRO A 66 24.82 -3.06 -13.07
CA PRO A 66 26.07 -3.45 -12.42
C PRO A 66 27.29 -2.77 -13.05
N SER A 67 27.26 -2.47 -14.35
CA SER A 67 28.38 -1.84 -15.05
C SER A 67 28.63 -0.41 -14.57
N ALA A 68 27.57 0.37 -14.31
CA ALA A 68 27.68 1.71 -13.71
C ALA A 68 28.34 1.66 -12.33
N TYR A 69 28.00 0.65 -11.50
CA TYR A 69 28.64 0.47 -10.20
C TYR A 69 30.16 0.26 -10.34
N PHE A 70 30.60 -0.63 -11.22
CA PHE A 70 32.02 -0.90 -11.43
C PHE A 70 32.75 0.25 -12.14
N ARG A 71 32.09 1.00 -13.02
CA ARG A 71 32.68 2.21 -13.63
C ARG A 71 32.96 3.25 -12.55
N ASN A 72 31.99 3.55 -11.70
CA ASN A 72 32.15 4.43 -10.54
C ASN A 72 33.18 3.91 -9.51
N LEU A 73 33.48 2.60 -9.53
CA LEU A 73 34.54 2.01 -8.71
C LEU A 73 35.93 2.25 -9.29
N ARG A 74 36.06 2.34 -10.63
CA ARG A 74 37.33 2.60 -11.33
C ARG A 74 37.69 4.08 -11.42
N GLU A 75 36.68 4.95 -11.42
CA GLU A 75 36.86 6.41 -11.43
C GLU A 75 37.31 6.97 -10.07
N ARG A 76 37.54 6.10 -9.08
CA ARG A 76 37.92 6.47 -7.72
C ARG A 76 39.29 5.89 -7.38
#